data_AF-A0A6B9F6A3-F1
#
_entry.id   AF-A0A6B9F6A3-F1
#
_cell.length_a   1.000
_cell.length_b   1.000
_cell.length_c   1.000
_cell.angle_alpha   90.00
_cell.angle_beta   90.00
_cell.angle_gamma   90.00
#
_symmetry.space_group_name_H-M   'P 1'
#
loop_
_entity.id
_entity.type
_entity.pdbx_description
1 polymer ?
#
loop_
_entity_poly.entity_id
_entity_poly.type
_entity_poly.pdbx_seq_one_letter_code
_entity_poly.pdbx_strand_id
1 'polypeptide(L)'
;MKSGAGDDPFADDSPLDESDEMPDGNDAPADDEKPSQSSTAEERETTPRPQTQTQTLPYKYRRDSVKQGRNQQPVFLQSATEELIEETMDSVEDRFDEAIYKTDVVEAMLVAGGEGTTPEAVLQRWGYGMKNR
;
A
#
# COMPACT_ATOMS: atom_id res chain seq x y z
N MET A 1 13.98 39.70 40.78
CA MET A 1 12.52 39.43 40.83
C MET A 1 11.81 40.34 39.85
N LYS A 2 11.26 39.77 38.78
CA LYS A 2 10.07 40.25 38.06
C LYS A 2 9.56 39.05 37.26
N SER A 3 8.73 38.24 37.92
CA SER A 3 7.93 37.21 37.27
C SER A 3 6.90 37.89 36.37
N GLY A 4 6.74 37.41 35.16
CA GLY A 4 5.79 37.93 34.20
C GLY A 4 5.49 36.90 33.13
N ALA A 5 4.50 36.04 33.44
CA ALA A 5 3.61 35.34 32.53
C ALA A 5 4.26 34.61 31.34
N GLY A 6 4.79 33.41 31.63
CA GLY A 6 4.60 32.29 30.72
C GLY A 6 3.20 31.75 30.97
N ASP A 7 2.20 32.33 30.31
CA ASP A 7 0.92 31.67 30.10
C ASP A 7 1.10 30.84 28.83
N ASP A 8 1.37 29.56 29.02
CA ASP A 8 1.43 28.58 27.95
C ASP A 8 -0.02 28.18 27.59
N PRO A 9 -0.55 28.58 26.42
CA PRO A 9 -1.92 28.25 26.02
C PRO A 9 -2.10 26.77 25.67
N PHE A 10 -1.05 25.95 25.81
CA PHE A 10 -1.05 24.51 25.61
C PHE A 10 -0.73 23.74 26.90
N ALA A 11 -0.75 24.38 28.06
CA ALA A 11 -0.69 23.67 29.35
C ALA A 11 -1.95 22.82 29.53
N ASP A 12 -1.78 21.53 29.24
CA ASP A 12 -2.77 20.47 29.23
C ASP A 12 -3.37 20.23 30.62
N ASP A 13 -4.68 20.44 30.78
CA ASP A 13 -5.45 20.08 31.98
C ASP A 13 -5.85 18.61 31.88
N SER A 14 -4.94 17.72 32.24
CA SER A 14 -5.23 16.30 32.45
C SER A 14 -5.56 16.03 33.93
N PRO A 15 -6.73 15.46 34.26
CA PRO A 15 -6.85 14.57 35.40
C PRO A 15 -6.82 13.10 34.94
N LEU A 16 -5.88 12.38 35.54
CA LEU A 16 -5.74 10.92 35.54
C LEU A 16 -7.02 10.23 36.06
N ASP A 17 -7.50 9.17 35.39
CA ASP A 17 -7.75 7.90 36.07
C ASP A 17 -7.92 6.68 35.12
N GLU A 18 -7.35 5.58 35.58
CA GLU A 18 -7.65 4.16 35.36
C GLU A 18 -7.68 3.52 33.95
N SER A 19 -6.59 2.77 33.74
CA SER A 19 -6.46 1.48 33.04
C SER A 19 -7.73 0.71 32.68
N ASP A 20 -7.84 0.36 31.40
CA ASP A 20 -8.44 -0.90 30.96
C ASP A 20 -7.68 -1.49 29.76
N GLU A 21 -7.54 -2.81 29.81
CA GLU A 21 -6.66 -3.68 29.03
C GLU A 21 -6.85 -3.61 27.50
N MET A 22 -5.73 -3.57 26.77
CA MET A 22 -5.68 -3.92 25.34
C MET A 22 -5.32 -5.40 25.18
N PRO A 23 -5.98 -6.15 24.28
CA PRO A 23 -5.79 -7.58 24.16
C PRO A 23 -4.46 -7.92 23.49
N ASP A 24 -3.76 -8.87 24.12
CA ASP A 24 -2.62 -9.62 23.62
C ASP A 24 -3.08 -10.54 22.47
N GLY A 25 -2.34 -10.58 21.37
CA GLY A 25 -2.74 -11.38 20.23
C GLY A 25 -1.90 -11.23 18.97
N ASN A 26 -0.83 -12.02 18.92
CA ASN A 26 -0.28 -12.66 17.71
C ASN A 26 0.64 -11.75 16.85
N ASP A 27 1.78 -12.17 16.32
CA ASP A 27 2.26 -13.51 15.98
C ASP A 27 3.79 -13.42 15.79
N ALA A 28 4.52 -14.42 16.26
CA ALA A 28 5.91 -14.65 15.89
C ALA A 28 5.94 -15.88 14.99
N PRO A 29 6.80 -15.91 13.97
CA PRO A 29 7.94 -16.79 14.17
C PRO A 29 9.27 -16.25 13.61
N ALA A 30 10.31 -16.84 14.19
CA ALA A 30 11.71 -16.74 13.83
C ALA A 30 12.10 -17.76 12.73
N ASP A 31 13.37 -17.61 12.30
CA ASP A 31 14.29 -18.61 11.73
C ASP A 31 14.55 -18.61 10.21
N ASP A 32 15.64 -17.91 9.87
CA ASP A 32 16.83 -18.36 9.12
C ASP A 32 16.77 -19.74 8.40
N GLU A 33 16.96 -19.77 7.08
CA GLU A 33 17.78 -20.80 6.41
C GLU A 33 18.42 -20.29 5.10
N LYS A 34 19.72 -20.57 4.98
CA LYS A 34 20.73 -20.25 3.94
C LYS A 34 20.35 -20.37 2.45
N PRO A 35 21.10 -19.69 1.55
CA PRO A 35 21.08 -19.94 0.12
C PRO A 35 21.97 -21.14 -0.26
N SER A 36 21.42 -22.11 -0.99
CA SER A 36 22.19 -23.16 -1.68
C SER A 36 22.39 -22.79 -3.15
N GLN A 37 23.64 -22.58 -3.54
CA GLN A 37 24.05 -22.46 -4.92
C GLN A 37 24.13 -23.86 -5.55
N SER A 38 23.57 -24.05 -6.74
CA SER A 38 24.07 -25.08 -7.65
C SER A 38 23.93 -24.63 -9.11
N SER A 39 25.08 -24.61 -9.76
CA SER A 39 25.33 -24.32 -11.17
C SER A 39 24.61 -25.28 -12.11
N THR A 40 24.23 -24.80 -13.30
CA THR A 40 24.46 -25.48 -14.58
C THR A 40 24.19 -24.49 -15.70
N ALA A 41 25.25 -24.12 -16.41
CA ALA A 41 25.17 -23.51 -17.72
C ALA A 41 25.04 -24.64 -18.74
N GLU A 42 23.88 -24.75 -19.39
CA GLU A 42 23.75 -25.47 -20.66
C GLU A 42 23.31 -24.47 -21.71
N GLU A 43 24.25 -24.14 -22.58
CA GLU A 43 24.04 -23.43 -23.84
C GLU A 43 23.18 -24.32 -24.75
N ARG A 44 21.93 -23.91 -24.99
CA ARG A 44 21.08 -24.50 -26.04
C ARG A 44 20.60 -23.42 -26.99
N GLU A 45 21.29 -23.35 -28.11
CA GLU A 45 20.86 -22.71 -29.33
C GLU A 45 19.49 -23.28 -29.75
N THR A 46 18.44 -22.47 -29.67
CA THR A 46 17.09 -22.86 -30.13
C THR A 46 16.38 -21.66 -30.77
N THR A 47 16.21 -21.76 -32.09
CA THR A 47 15.15 -21.26 -32.98
C THR A 47 14.34 -20.02 -32.53
N PRO A 48 14.11 -18.99 -33.38
CA PRO A 48 13.29 -17.84 -33.03
C PRO A 48 11.84 -18.28 -32.79
N ARG A 49 11.53 -18.51 -31.51
CA ARG A 49 10.19 -18.75 -31.01
C ARG A 49 9.39 -17.46 -31.25
N PRO A 50 8.16 -17.50 -31.78
CA PRO A 50 7.33 -16.31 -31.81
C PRO A 50 7.29 -15.76 -30.39
N GLN A 51 7.56 -14.47 -30.23
CA GLN A 51 7.48 -13.78 -28.95
C GLN A 51 6.02 -13.85 -28.49
N THR A 52 5.64 -14.97 -27.87
CA THR A 52 4.49 -15.05 -27.00
C THR A 52 4.72 -13.92 -26.02
N GLN A 53 3.93 -12.85 -26.16
CA GLN A 53 3.85 -11.80 -25.15
C GLN A 53 3.64 -12.55 -23.84
N THR A 54 4.70 -12.67 -23.05
CA THR A 54 4.62 -13.31 -21.75
C THR A 54 3.63 -12.46 -20.99
N GLN A 55 2.38 -12.94 -20.87
CA GLN A 55 1.34 -12.27 -20.12
C GLN A 55 1.89 -12.19 -18.70
N THR A 56 2.50 -11.05 -18.41
CA THR A 56 3.15 -10.82 -17.14
C THR A 56 2.01 -10.66 -16.16
N LEU A 57 2.03 -11.43 -15.09
CA LEU A 57 1.02 -11.33 -14.04
C LEU A 57 0.86 -9.85 -13.65
N PRO A 58 -0.37 -9.35 -13.49
CA PRO A 58 -0.60 -7.99 -13.05
C PRO A 58 0.14 -7.70 -11.75
N TYR A 59 0.50 -6.43 -11.54
CA TYR A 59 1.37 -5.99 -10.46
C TYR A 59 0.98 -6.53 -9.07
N LYS A 60 -0.32 -6.53 -8.74
CA LYS A 60 -0.87 -7.05 -7.47
C LYS A 60 -0.52 -8.53 -7.23
N TYR A 61 -0.49 -9.35 -8.27
CA TYR A 61 -0.22 -10.80 -8.18
C TYR A 61 1.28 -11.13 -8.22
N ARG A 62 2.12 -10.15 -8.54
CA ARG A 62 3.58 -10.31 -8.56
C ARG A 62 4.25 -9.98 -7.25
N ARG A 63 3.53 -9.35 -6.32
CA ARG A 63 4.07 -8.86 -5.06
C ARG A 63 3.52 -9.66 -3.88
N ASP A 64 4.35 -9.85 -2.86
CA ASP A 64 4.04 -10.50 -1.59
C ASP A 64 3.31 -9.56 -0.63
N SER A 65 3.57 -8.24 -0.72
CA SER A 65 2.90 -7.23 0.09
C SER A 65 2.68 -5.92 -0.67
N VAL A 66 1.73 -5.11 -0.19
CA VAL A 66 1.46 -3.78 -0.77
C VAL A 66 2.66 -2.84 -0.71
N LYS A 67 3.63 -3.06 0.18
CA LYS A 67 4.80 -2.20 0.35
C LYS A 67 6.01 -2.68 -0.46
N GLN A 68 5.96 -3.88 -1.04
CA GLN A 68 7.13 -4.48 -1.69
C GLN A 68 7.61 -3.65 -2.88
N GLY A 69 8.91 -3.35 -2.89
CA GLY A 69 9.54 -2.57 -3.96
C GLY A 69 9.16 -1.09 -3.97
N ARG A 70 8.54 -0.56 -2.89
CA ARG A 70 8.17 0.85 -2.76
C ARG A 70 9.07 1.60 -1.79
N ASN A 71 9.36 2.86 -2.11
CA ASN A 71 9.98 3.79 -1.19
C ASN A 71 8.90 4.53 -0.39
N GLN A 72 9.01 4.54 0.94
CA GLN A 72 8.09 5.29 1.78
C GLN A 72 8.36 6.79 1.66
N GLN A 73 7.33 7.57 1.38
CA GLN A 73 7.39 9.05 1.33
C GLN A 73 6.27 9.63 2.19
N PRO A 74 6.58 10.40 3.25
CA PRO A 74 5.56 11.07 4.04
C PRO A 74 4.99 12.27 3.27
N VAL A 75 3.67 12.39 3.26
CA VAL A 75 2.94 13.52 2.66
C VAL A 75 1.88 13.98 3.66
N PHE A 76 1.77 15.29 3.87
CA PHE A 76 0.69 15.89 4.66
C PHE A 76 -0.45 16.28 3.71
N LEU A 77 -1.67 15.84 4.03
CA LEU A 77 -2.86 16.07 3.22
C LEU A 77 -3.80 17.04 3.93
N GLN A 78 -4.62 17.74 3.15
CA GLN A 78 -5.76 18.48 3.69
C GLN A 78 -6.89 17.50 4.00
N SER A 79 -7.75 17.80 4.98
CA SER A 79 -8.88 16.95 5.36
C SER A 79 -9.80 16.60 4.18
N ALA A 80 -10.09 17.58 3.31
CA ALA A 80 -10.89 17.33 2.10
C ALA A 80 -10.23 16.34 1.12
N THR A 81 -8.89 16.27 1.11
CA THR A 81 -8.17 15.27 0.29
C THR A 81 -8.21 13.89 0.94
N GLU A 82 -8.15 13.81 2.28
CA GLU A 82 -8.30 12.55 3.01
C GLU A 82 -9.70 11.95 2.80
N GLU A 83 -10.74 12.78 2.92
CA GLU A 83 -12.13 12.40 2.63
C GLU A 83 -12.29 11.90 1.19
N LEU A 84 -11.70 12.59 0.21
CA LEU A 84 -11.73 12.17 -1.19
C LEU A 84 -11.05 10.80 -1.42
N ILE A 85 -9.95 10.51 -0.71
CA ILE A 85 -9.28 9.20 -0.80
C ILE A 85 -10.19 8.10 -0.27
N GLU A 86 -10.91 8.36 0.82
CA GLU A 86 -11.84 7.40 1.43
C GLU A 86 -13.06 7.17 0.54
N GLU A 87 -13.69 8.22 0.02
CA GLU A 87 -14.78 8.11 -0.95
C GLU A 87 -14.35 7.33 -2.21
N THR A 88 -13.15 7.61 -2.72
CA THR A 88 -12.59 6.88 -3.87
C THR A 88 -12.41 5.41 -3.52
N MET A 89 -11.86 5.10 -2.35
CA MET A 89 -11.64 3.73 -1.89
C MET A 89 -12.96 2.96 -1.82
N ASP A 90 -13.96 3.50 -1.11
CA ASP A 90 -15.30 2.89 -0.98
C ASP A 90 -15.92 2.65 -2.36
N SER A 91 -15.88 3.65 -3.25
CA SER A 91 -16.44 3.55 -4.60
C SER A 91 -15.77 2.44 -5.43
N VAL A 92 -14.45 2.29 -5.32
CA VAL A 92 -13.73 1.25 -6.07
C VAL A 92 -13.97 -0.13 -5.44
N GLU A 93 -13.99 -0.24 -4.12
CA GLU A 93 -14.29 -1.49 -3.41
C GLU A 93 -15.68 -2.02 -3.77
N ASP A 94 -16.69 -1.15 -3.75
CA ASP A 94 -18.07 -1.48 -4.17
C ASP A 94 -18.10 -1.97 -5.62
N ARG A 95 -17.35 -1.30 -6.51
CA ARG A 95 -17.32 -1.63 -7.93
C ARG A 95 -16.61 -2.95 -8.21
N PHE A 96 -15.54 -3.24 -7.49
CA PHE A 96 -14.72 -4.44 -7.70
C PHE A 96 -15.15 -5.61 -6.84
N ASP A 97 -16.00 -5.39 -5.84
CA ASP A 97 -16.40 -6.38 -4.82
C ASP A 97 -15.15 -7.07 -4.24
N GLU A 98 -14.16 -6.23 -3.88
CA GLU A 98 -12.88 -6.65 -3.32
C GLU A 98 -12.28 -5.50 -2.49
N ALA A 99 -11.71 -5.83 -1.33
CA ALA A 99 -10.99 -4.88 -0.49
C ALA A 99 -9.68 -4.39 -1.15
N ILE A 100 -9.37 -3.10 -0.98
CA ILE A 100 -8.26 -2.42 -1.65
C ILE A 100 -7.38 -1.76 -0.61
N TYR A 101 -6.07 -1.81 -0.80
CA TYR A 101 -5.17 -1.09 0.11
C TYR A 101 -5.18 0.41 -0.18
N LYS A 102 -5.39 1.24 0.85
CA LYS A 102 -5.29 2.72 0.77
C LYS A 102 -4.01 3.20 0.08
N THR A 103 -2.88 2.51 0.29
CA THR A 103 -1.61 2.82 -0.40
C THR A 103 -1.74 2.71 -1.94
N ASP A 104 -2.44 1.70 -2.45
CA ASP A 104 -2.68 1.57 -3.88
C ASP A 104 -3.68 2.61 -4.39
N VAL A 105 -4.70 2.95 -3.61
CA VAL A 105 -5.67 4.00 -3.99
C VAL A 105 -4.94 5.33 -4.16
N VAL A 106 -4.12 5.73 -3.19
CA VAL A 106 -3.36 6.99 -3.25
C VAL A 106 -2.40 7.01 -4.44
N GLU A 107 -1.66 5.92 -4.67
CA GLU A 107 -0.76 5.84 -5.83
C GLU A 107 -1.54 5.86 -7.15
N ALA A 108 -2.68 5.16 -7.22
CA ALA A 108 -3.53 5.13 -8.40
C ALA A 108 -4.13 6.51 -8.71
N MET A 109 -4.55 7.28 -7.70
CA MET A 109 -5.00 8.67 -7.88
C MET A 109 -3.89 9.55 -8.45
N LEU A 110 -2.66 9.42 -7.94
CA LEU A 110 -1.52 10.18 -8.45
C LEU A 110 -1.19 9.82 -9.90
N VAL A 111 -1.14 8.52 -10.23
CA VAL A 111 -0.90 8.03 -11.59
C VAL A 111 -2.04 8.44 -12.52
N ALA A 112 -3.28 8.33 -12.08
CA ALA A 112 -4.46 8.71 -12.84
C ALA A 112 -4.45 10.20 -13.21
N GLY A 113 -4.10 11.07 -12.25
CA GLY A 113 -3.92 12.50 -12.50
C GLY A 113 -2.83 12.80 -13.54
N GLY A 114 -1.70 12.09 -13.48
CA GLY A 114 -0.61 12.24 -14.45
C GLY A 114 -0.92 11.70 -15.86
N GLU A 115 -1.72 10.63 -15.94
CA GLU A 115 -2.12 9.99 -17.20
C GLU A 115 -3.43 10.56 -17.79
N GLY A 116 -4.15 11.40 -17.05
CA GLY A 116 -5.47 11.89 -17.46
C GLY A 116 -6.54 10.79 -17.52
N THR A 117 -6.46 9.82 -16.60
CA THR A 117 -7.40 8.68 -16.50
C THR A 117 -8.05 8.63 -15.12
N THR A 118 -8.75 7.55 -14.79
CA THR A 118 -9.40 7.36 -13.49
C THR A 118 -8.61 6.40 -12.59
N PRO A 119 -8.69 6.54 -11.26
CA PRO A 119 -8.04 5.62 -10.32
C PRO A 119 -8.45 4.16 -10.55
N GLU A 120 -9.73 3.89 -10.86
CA GLU A 120 -10.26 2.56 -11.14
C GLU A 120 -9.58 1.91 -12.35
N ALA A 121 -9.33 2.68 -13.41
CA ALA A 121 -8.65 2.18 -14.60
C ALA A 121 -7.21 1.75 -14.28
N VAL A 122 -6.52 2.52 -13.44
CA VAL A 122 -5.16 2.20 -12.96
C VAL A 122 -5.17 0.95 -12.07
N LEU A 123 -6.09 0.89 -11.10
CA LEU A 123 -6.22 -0.25 -10.19
C LEU A 123 -6.59 -1.54 -10.93
N GLN A 124 -7.48 -1.46 -11.92
CA GLN A 124 -7.81 -2.59 -12.79
C GLN A 124 -6.59 -3.06 -13.59
N ARG A 125 -5.78 -2.14 -14.13
CA ARG A 125 -4.51 -2.46 -14.79
C ARG A 125 -3.52 -3.15 -13.85
N TRP A 126 -3.57 -2.86 -12.55
CA TRP A 126 -2.70 -3.49 -11.54
C TRP A 126 -3.17 -4.87 -11.06
N GLY A 127 -4.41 -5.26 -11.30
CA GLY A 127 -4.89 -6.58 -10.86
C GLY A 127 -6.24 -6.59 -10.14
N TYR A 128 -6.76 -5.43 -9.74
CA TYR A 128 -8.01 -5.34 -8.98
C TYR A 128 -9.24 -5.61 -9.85
N GLY A 129 -10.29 -6.17 -9.25
CA GLY A 129 -11.54 -6.50 -9.94
C GLY A 129 -11.42 -7.62 -10.98
N MET A 130 -10.32 -8.39 -10.98
CA MET A 130 -10.13 -9.51 -11.92
C MET A 130 -10.73 -10.83 -11.43
N LYS A 131 -10.94 -10.99 -10.11
CA LYS A 131 -11.54 -12.21 -9.54
C LYS A 131 -13.03 -12.35 -9.87
N ASN A 132 -13.67 -11.24 -10.19
CA ASN A 132 -15.12 -11.11 -10.32
C ASN A 132 -15.55 -10.92 -11.80
N ARG A 133 -14.75 -11.43 -12.74
CA ARG A 133 -14.97 -11.39 -14.19
C ARG A 133 -15.25 -12.75 -14.78
#